data_AF-S4W3Q8-F1
#
_entry.id   AF-S4W3Q8-F1
#
_cell.length_a   1.000
_cell.length_b   1.000
_cell.length_c   1.000
_cell.angle_alpha   90.00
_cell.angle_beta   90.00
_cell.angle_gamma   90.00
#
_symmetry.space_group_name_H-M   'P 1'
#
loop_
_entity.id
_entity.type
_entity.pdbx_description
1 polymer ?
#
loop_
_entity_poly.entity_id
_entity_poly.type
_entity_poly.pdbx_seq_one_letter_code
_entity_poly.pdbx_strand_id
1 'polypeptide(L)'
;EALKAYSKRDLAAYFVSNIDGTHIAEVLRVVDPETTLFLVASKTFTTAETCTNANTAKKWFLESAKDPAYIAKHFVALSTNAAEVSKFGIDTKNMFEFENWVGGRYSVWSAIGLSVVLYIGYDNFEQFLKGAEAMDKHFTEASLESNIPAIGGLLSVWYNNFFGAQTHLVAPFDQYMHRF
;
A
#
# COMPACT_ATOMS: atom_id res chain seq x y z
N GLU A 1 6.04 -4.41 -7.48
CA GLU A 1 7.42 -4.67 -7.96
C GLU A 1 7.95 -6.05 -7.56
N ALA A 2 8.26 -6.30 -6.28
CA ALA A 2 8.83 -7.57 -5.80
C ALA A 2 8.12 -8.84 -6.32
N LEU A 3 6.78 -8.81 -6.35
CA LEU A 3 5.94 -9.94 -6.74
C LEU A 3 5.43 -9.87 -8.19
N LYS A 4 6.05 -9.04 -9.05
CA LYS A 4 5.61 -8.83 -10.44
C LYS A 4 5.64 -10.11 -11.28
N ALA A 5 6.45 -11.10 -10.93
CA ALA A 5 6.44 -12.41 -11.58
C ALA A 5 5.05 -13.10 -11.49
N TYR A 6 4.32 -12.88 -10.40
CA TYR A 6 3.02 -13.49 -10.09
C TYR A 6 1.83 -12.64 -10.50
N SER A 7 2.06 -11.50 -11.18
CA SER A 7 0.98 -10.55 -11.43
C SER A 7 0.09 -10.94 -12.61
N LYS A 8 -1.16 -10.47 -12.53
CA LYS A 8 -2.08 -10.40 -13.67
C LYS A 8 -1.57 -9.38 -14.66
N ARG A 9 -0.94 -9.84 -15.76
CA ARG A 9 -0.19 -8.98 -16.70
C ARG A 9 -1.05 -8.03 -17.51
N ASP A 10 -2.35 -8.28 -17.56
CA ASP A 10 -3.39 -7.44 -18.14
C ASP A 10 -3.84 -6.30 -17.20
N LEU A 11 -3.43 -6.30 -15.93
CA LEU A 11 -3.71 -5.24 -14.97
C LEU A 11 -2.47 -4.36 -14.77
N ALA A 12 -2.59 -3.07 -15.09
CA ALA A 12 -1.57 -2.08 -14.78
C ALA A 12 -1.82 -1.49 -13.38
N ALA A 13 -0.73 -1.29 -12.62
CA ALA A 13 -0.78 -0.67 -11.29
C ALA A 13 0.06 0.61 -11.27
N TYR A 14 -0.56 1.71 -10.85
CA TYR A 14 0.07 3.02 -10.72
C TYR A 14 -0.06 3.50 -9.27
N PHE A 15 1.01 4.08 -8.72
CA PHE A 15 1.06 4.52 -7.32
C PHE A 15 1.33 6.01 -7.26
N VAL A 16 0.30 6.81 -7.01
CA VAL A 16 0.41 8.25 -6.80
C VAL A 16 0.52 8.55 -5.32
N SER A 17 1.54 9.31 -4.93
CA SER A 17 1.85 9.59 -3.51
C SER A 17 2.28 11.04 -3.27
N ASN A 18 3.24 11.52 -4.07
CA ASN A 18 3.72 12.92 -4.00
C ASN A 18 2.58 13.92 -4.26
N ILE A 19 2.59 15.03 -3.53
CA ILE A 19 1.67 16.17 -3.69
C ILE A 19 2.02 17.06 -4.88
N ASP A 20 3.26 16.97 -5.37
CA ASP A 20 3.65 17.55 -6.66
C ASP A 20 2.69 17.04 -7.75
N GLY A 21 1.95 17.97 -8.37
CA GLY A 21 0.94 17.69 -9.37
C GLY A 21 1.48 16.93 -10.59
N THR A 22 2.78 16.95 -10.84
CA THR A 22 3.43 16.14 -11.87
C THR A 22 3.11 14.65 -11.71
N HIS A 23 3.07 14.15 -10.47
CA HIS A 23 2.91 12.72 -10.22
C HIS A 23 1.53 12.22 -10.67
N ILE A 24 0.46 12.90 -10.26
CA ILE A 24 -0.90 12.53 -10.69
C ILE A 24 -1.11 12.85 -12.17
N ALA A 25 -0.57 13.96 -12.68
CA ALA A 25 -0.74 14.36 -14.07
C ALA A 25 -0.15 13.35 -15.06
N GLU A 26 1.05 12.82 -14.81
CA GLU A 26 1.67 11.82 -15.69
C GLU A 26 0.93 10.48 -15.67
N VAL A 27 0.36 10.08 -14.52
CA VAL A 27 -0.47 8.87 -14.44
C VAL A 27 -1.78 9.06 -15.20
N LEU A 28 -2.49 10.18 -15.00
CA LEU A 28 -3.77 10.46 -15.65
C LEU A 28 -3.68 10.61 -17.18
N ARG A 29 -2.48 10.82 -17.74
CA ARG A 29 -2.24 10.85 -19.19
C ARG A 29 -2.27 9.47 -19.85
N VAL A 30 -1.98 8.40 -19.09
CA VAL A 30 -1.80 7.05 -19.65
C VAL A 30 -2.90 6.08 -19.24
N VAL A 31 -3.82 6.50 -18.36
CA VAL A 31 -4.96 5.68 -17.93
C VAL A 31 -6.26 6.13 -18.59
N ASP A 32 -7.19 5.19 -18.74
CA ASP A 32 -8.52 5.42 -19.32
C ASP A 32 -9.57 5.51 -18.20
N PRO A 33 -10.38 6.58 -18.12
CA PRO A 33 -11.40 6.71 -17.09
C PRO A 33 -12.44 5.57 -17.10
N GLU A 34 -12.71 4.92 -18.24
CA GLU A 34 -13.68 3.83 -18.34
C GLU A 34 -13.16 2.51 -17.74
N THR A 35 -11.84 2.32 -17.68
CA THR A 35 -11.23 1.06 -17.24
C THR A 35 -10.32 1.22 -16.02
N THR A 36 -10.37 2.36 -15.34
CA THR A 36 -9.52 2.66 -14.18
C THR A 36 -10.30 2.55 -12.87
N LEU A 37 -9.70 1.85 -11.91
CA LEU A 37 -10.14 1.80 -10.52
C LEU A 37 -9.16 2.60 -9.64
N PHE A 38 -9.67 3.57 -8.90
CA PHE A 38 -8.91 4.38 -7.95
C PHE A 38 -9.03 3.82 -6.53
N LEU A 39 -7.89 3.48 -5.94
CA LEU A 39 -7.77 3.06 -4.54
C LEU A 39 -7.31 4.25 -3.69
N VAL A 40 -8.20 4.84 -2.89
CA VAL A 40 -7.83 5.96 -2.01
C VAL A 40 -7.40 5.43 -0.65
N ALA A 41 -6.09 5.33 -0.44
CA ALA A 41 -5.48 4.80 0.78
C ALA A 41 -5.10 5.91 1.77
N SER A 42 -5.90 6.10 2.82
CA SER A 42 -5.56 7.00 3.93
C SER A 42 -6.33 6.59 5.19
N LYS A 43 -5.57 6.30 6.26
CA LYS A 43 -6.14 5.91 7.56
C LYS A 43 -7.16 6.93 8.06
N THR A 44 -6.76 8.20 8.11
CA THR A 44 -7.62 9.28 8.60
C THR A 44 -8.56 9.83 7.53
N PHE A 45 -8.26 9.58 6.25
CA PHE A 45 -8.93 10.18 5.10
C PHE A 45 -8.89 11.72 5.09
N THR A 46 -7.86 12.28 5.73
CA THR A 46 -7.66 13.75 5.87
C THR A 46 -6.25 14.20 5.52
N THR A 47 -5.36 13.27 5.14
CA THR A 47 -3.98 13.57 4.72
C THR A 47 -4.01 14.50 3.53
N ALA A 48 -3.40 15.69 3.65
CA ALA A 48 -3.50 16.75 2.66
C ALA A 48 -3.05 16.28 1.27
N GLU A 49 -1.93 15.55 1.20
CA GLU A 49 -1.36 15.03 -0.02
C GLU A 49 -2.32 14.04 -0.72
N THR A 50 -2.78 13.03 0.03
CA THR A 50 -3.70 12.01 -0.49
C THR A 50 -5.05 12.60 -0.90
N CYS A 51 -5.64 13.47 -0.07
CA CYS A 51 -6.94 14.06 -0.35
C CYS A 51 -6.89 15.02 -1.54
N THR A 52 -5.80 15.77 -1.71
CA THR A 52 -5.60 16.63 -2.89
C THR A 52 -5.50 15.81 -4.16
N ASN A 53 -4.71 14.74 -4.13
CA ASN A 53 -4.57 13.83 -5.28
C ASN A 53 -5.90 13.11 -5.60
N ALA A 54 -6.62 12.62 -4.59
CA ALA A 54 -7.91 11.96 -4.76
C ALA A 54 -8.97 12.90 -5.37
N ASN A 55 -9.03 14.16 -4.91
CA ASN A 55 -9.93 15.15 -5.49
C ASN A 55 -9.55 15.54 -6.93
N THR A 56 -8.25 15.60 -7.23
CA THR A 56 -7.77 15.81 -8.61
C THR A 56 -8.20 14.67 -9.53
N ALA A 57 -7.99 13.41 -9.11
CA ALA A 57 -8.43 12.23 -9.84
C ALA A 57 -9.95 12.19 -10.02
N LYS A 58 -10.72 12.50 -8.96
CA LYS A 58 -12.19 12.59 -9.02
C LYS A 58 -12.65 13.65 -10.02
N LYS A 59 -12.04 14.83 -10.02
CA LYS A 59 -12.38 15.89 -10.97
C LYS A 59 -12.12 15.44 -12.41
N TRP A 60 -10.92 14.92 -12.68
CA TRP A 60 -10.55 14.39 -14.00
C TRP A 60 -11.49 13.28 -14.47
N PHE A 61 -11.86 12.35 -13.59
CA PHE A 61 -12.79 11.26 -13.91
C PHE A 61 -14.17 11.80 -14.30
N LEU A 62 -14.70 12.76 -13.54
CA LEU A 62 -16.01 13.36 -13.79
C LEU A 62 -16.06 14.25 -15.04
N GLU A 63 -14.91 14.73 -15.53
CA GLU A 63 -14.82 15.37 -16.84
C GLU A 63 -15.23 14.40 -17.97
N SER A 64 -15.06 13.10 -17.80
CA SER A 64 -15.48 12.07 -18.76
C SER A 64 -16.82 11.41 -18.36
N ALA A 65 -16.94 10.94 -17.12
CA ALA A 65 -18.12 10.20 -16.66
C ALA A 65 -19.39 11.07 -16.52
N LYS A 66 -19.24 12.39 -16.31
CA LYS A 66 -20.26 13.42 -16.12
C LYS A 66 -21.22 13.25 -14.93
N ASP A 67 -21.59 12.03 -14.58
CA ASP A 67 -22.50 11.71 -13.48
C ASP A 67 -21.73 11.30 -12.20
N PRO A 68 -21.88 12.03 -11.08
CA PRO A 68 -21.29 11.68 -9.78
C PRO A 68 -21.63 10.27 -9.29
N ALA A 69 -22.74 9.66 -9.71
CA ALA A 69 -23.11 8.30 -9.32
C ALA A 69 -22.06 7.25 -9.75
N TYR A 70 -21.26 7.54 -10.77
CA TYR A 70 -20.19 6.64 -11.22
C TYR A 70 -18.97 6.61 -10.29
N ILE A 71 -18.83 7.55 -9.34
CA ILE A 71 -17.78 7.50 -8.32
C ILE A 71 -17.84 6.17 -7.55
N ALA A 72 -19.05 5.71 -7.22
CA ALA A 72 -19.26 4.45 -6.52
C ALA A 72 -18.80 3.21 -7.31
N LYS A 73 -18.50 3.32 -8.62
CA LYS A 73 -18.00 2.19 -9.43
C LYS A 73 -16.49 2.25 -9.67
N HIS A 74 -15.88 3.44 -9.57
CA HIS A 74 -14.49 3.67 -9.94
C HIS A 74 -13.60 4.08 -8.76
N PHE A 75 -14.17 4.35 -7.58
CA PHE A 75 -13.41 4.73 -6.39
C PHE A 75 -13.77 3.81 -5.22
N VAL A 76 -12.74 3.30 -4.56
CA VAL A 76 -12.84 2.56 -3.30
C VAL A 76 -11.89 3.20 -2.29
N ALA A 77 -12.22 3.08 -1.01
CA ALA A 77 -11.44 3.68 0.07
C ALA A 77 -10.80 2.62 0.95
N LEU A 78 -9.60 2.91 1.44
CA LEU A 78 -8.92 2.12 2.46
C LEU A 78 -8.67 3.03 3.65
N SER A 79 -9.55 2.94 4.63
CA SER A 79 -9.66 3.95 5.68
C SER A 79 -10.35 3.42 6.92
N THR A 80 -10.28 4.20 8.01
CA THR A 80 -11.07 3.97 9.24
C THR A 80 -12.13 5.07 9.43
N ASN A 81 -12.27 5.99 8.46
CA ASN A 81 -13.12 7.18 8.58
C ASN A 81 -14.27 7.17 7.57
N ALA A 82 -15.33 6.42 7.89
CA ALA A 82 -16.51 6.28 7.03
C ALA A 82 -17.21 7.62 6.71
N ALA A 83 -17.15 8.60 7.62
CA ALA A 83 -17.77 9.91 7.42
C ALA A 83 -17.08 10.69 6.29
N GLU A 84 -15.75 10.78 6.29
CA GLU A 84 -15.01 11.49 5.23
C GLU A 84 -15.03 10.71 3.90
N VAL A 85 -15.04 9.37 3.94
CA VAL A 85 -15.22 8.52 2.74
C VAL A 85 -16.58 8.77 2.08
N SER A 86 -17.66 8.77 2.87
CA SER A 86 -19.01 9.06 2.38
C SER A 86 -19.13 10.48 1.82
N LYS A 87 -18.54 11.46 2.51
CA LYS A 87 -18.48 12.86 2.05
C LYS A 87 -17.70 13.04 0.75
N PHE A 88 -16.68 12.22 0.51
CA PHE A 88 -15.99 12.17 -0.78
C PHE A 88 -16.89 11.61 -1.90
N GLY A 89 -17.93 10.83 -1.57
CA GLY A 89 -18.88 10.25 -2.51
C GLY A 89 -18.63 8.78 -2.83
N ILE A 90 -17.73 8.12 -2.10
CA ILE A 90 -17.54 6.66 -2.18
C ILE A 90 -18.64 5.99 -1.35
N ASP A 91 -19.28 4.96 -1.91
CA ASP A 91 -20.20 4.09 -1.16
C ASP A 91 -19.41 3.42 -0.03
N THR A 92 -19.90 3.45 1.21
CA THR A 92 -19.22 2.83 2.35
C THR A 92 -19.12 1.31 2.22
N LYS A 93 -19.94 0.68 1.36
CA LYS A 93 -19.76 -0.74 0.97
C LYS A 93 -18.44 -0.99 0.21
N ASN A 94 -17.89 0.06 -0.39
CA ASN A 94 -16.61 0.08 -1.10
C ASN A 94 -15.48 0.66 -0.24
N MET A 95 -15.68 0.72 1.08
CA MET A 95 -14.66 1.06 2.05
C MET A 95 -14.11 -0.22 2.69
N PHE A 96 -12.79 -0.38 2.63
CA PHE A 96 -12.08 -1.47 3.25
C PHE A 96 -11.47 -0.96 4.56
N GLU A 97 -12.06 -1.40 5.66
CA GLU A 97 -11.68 -1.01 7.01
C GLU A 97 -10.41 -1.72 7.49
N PHE A 98 -9.70 -1.07 8.40
CA PHE A 98 -8.61 -1.67 9.16
C PHE A 98 -8.50 -1.01 10.53
N GLU A 99 -7.72 -1.61 11.42
CA GLU A 99 -7.76 -1.25 12.82
C GLU A 99 -6.79 -0.12 13.22
N ASN A 100 -7.11 0.54 14.34
CA ASN A 100 -6.29 1.63 14.87
C ASN A 100 -4.88 1.18 15.31
N TRP A 101 -4.72 -0.07 15.73
CA TRP A 101 -3.42 -0.64 16.09
C TRP A 101 -2.53 -0.96 14.87
N VAL A 102 -3.08 -0.92 13.65
CA VAL A 102 -2.28 -1.04 12.42
C VAL A 102 -1.53 0.27 12.18
N GLY A 103 -0.22 0.25 12.40
CA GLY A 103 0.68 1.34 12.10
C GLY A 103 0.93 1.47 10.59
N GLY A 104 1.07 2.70 10.06
CA GLY A 104 1.18 2.94 8.62
C GLY A 104 2.31 2.15 7.94
N ARG A 105 3.51 2.14 8.53
CA ARG A 105 4.67 1.36 8.02
C ARG A 105 4.56 -0.17 8.20
N TYR A 106 3.51 -0.65 8.87
CA TYR A 106 3.22 -2.07 9.08
C TYR A 106 1.88 -2.47 8.45
N SER A 107 1.35 -1.66 7.54
CA SER A 107 -0.04 -1.79 7.08
C SER A 107 -0.24 -2.64 5.82
N VAL A 108 0.81 -3.03 5.11
CA VAL A 108 0.69 -3.79 3.84
C VAL A 108 -0.11 -5.09 3.98
N TRP A 109 -0.16 -5.66 5.18
CA TRP A 109 -0.89 -6.89 5.53
C TRP A 109 -2.38 -6.68 5.78
N SER A 110 -2.84 -5.42 5.95
CA SER A 110 -4.24 -5.08 6.19
C SER A 110 -4.99 -4.80 4.89
N ALA A 111 -6.15 -4.15 4.98
CA ALA A 111 -6.85 -3.59 3.83
C ALA A 111 -5.92 -2.85 2.85
N ILE A 112 -4.90 -2.13 3.34
CA ILE A 112 -3.92 -1.39 2.50
C ILE A 112 -3.27 -2.28 1.44
N GLY A 113 -3.14 -3.59 1.71
CA GLY A 113 -2.68 -4.60 0.76
C GLY A 113 -3.62 -4.88 -0.42
N LEU A 114 -4.80 -4.27 -0.51
CA LEU A 114 -5.78 -4.51 -1.58
C LEU A 114 -5.18 -4.34 -2.99
N SER A 115 -4.33 -3.33 -3.19
CA SER A 115 -3.62 -3.14 -4.46
C SER A 115 -2.75 -4.36 -4.81
N VAL A 116 -2.09 -4.95 -3.82
CA VAL A 116 -1.28 -6.15 -3.97
C VAL A 116 -2.17 -7.35 -4.30
N VAL A 117 -3.24 -7.58 -3.53
CA VAL A 117 -4.21 -8.67 -3.75
C VAL A 117 -4.78 -8.63 -5.17
N LEU A 118 -5.21 -7.45 -5.63
CA LEU A 118 -5.74 -7.28 -6.98
C LEU A 118 -4.69 -7.61 -8.05
N TYR A 119 -3.45 -7.20 -7.81
CA TYR A 119 -2.35 -7.35 -8.75
C TYR A 119 -1.83 -8.79 -8.87
N ILE A 120 -1.69 -9.52 -7.75
CA ILE A 120 -1.12 -10.88 -7.73
C ILE A 120 -2.15 -11.99 -7.55
N GLY A 121 -3.41 -11.65 -7.26
CA GLY A 121 -4.46 -12.60 -6.93
C GLY A 121 -4.50 -12.98 -5.44
N TYR A 122 -5.66 -13.45 -4.99
CA TYR A 122 -5.92 -13.77 -3.58
C TYR A 122 -5.00 -14.88 -3.05
N ASP A 123 -4.87 -15.99 -3.76
CA ASP A 123 -4.06 -17.15 -3.31
C ASP A 123 -2.59 -16.79 -3.10
N ASN A 124 -2.03 -15.93 -3.95
CA ASN A 124 -0.67 -15.44 -3.80
C ASN A 124 -0.54 -14.45 -2.64
N PHE A 125 -1.56 -13.62 -2.40
CA PHE A 125 -1.57 -12.74 -1.23
C PHE A 125 -1.72 -13.53 0.08
N GLU A 126 -2.53 -14.58 0.10
CA GLU A 126 -2.65 -15.47 1.26
C GLU A 126 -1.30 -16.15 1.56
N GLN A 127 -0.57 -16.62 0.54
CA GLN A 127 0.79 -17.14 0.71
C GLN A 127 1.76 -16.07 1.23
N PHE A 128 1.63 -14.82 0.76
CA PHE A 128 2.42 -13.70 1.27
C PHE A 128 2.16 -13.45 2.76
N LEU A 129 0.89 -13.51 3.21
CA LEU A 129 0.52 -13.43 4.63
C LEU A 129 1.09 -14.61 5.44
N LYS A 130 0.95 -15.84 4.93
CA LYS A 130 1.48 -17.06 5.59
C LYS A 130 3.00 -17.02 5.76
N GLY A 131 3.72 -16.41 4.82
CA GLY A 131 5.16 -16.18 4.94
C GLY A 131 5.51 -15.26 6.11
N ALA A 132 4.74 -14.19 6.32
CA ALA A 132 4.90 -13.31 7.48
C ALA A 132 4.55 -14.03 8.79
N GLU A 133 3.42 -14.74 8.83
CA GLU A 133 3.00 -15.54 10.00
C GLU A 133 4.07 -16.59 10.40
N ALA A 134 4.70 -17.25 9.43
CA ALA A 134 5.78 -18.18 9.70
C ALA A 134 6.99 -17.50 10.37
N MET A 135 7.32 -16.27 9.97
CA MET A 135 8.38 -15.48 10.59
C MET A 135 7.98 -14.96 11.98
N ASP A 136 6.72 -14.58 12.17
CA ASP A 136 6.18 -14.18 13.49
C ASP A 136 6.25 -15.35 14.48
N LYS A 137 5.90 -16.55 14.03
CA LYS A 137 6.03 -17.78 14.81
C LYS A 137 7.49 -18.06 15.16
N HIS A 138 8.40 -17.98 14.19
CA HIS A 138 9.84 -18.11 14.44
C HIS A 138 10.34 -17.10 15.48
N PHE A 139 9.94 -15.83 15.33
CA PHE A 139 10.35 -14.76 16.24
C PHE A 139 9.87 -14.98 17.68
N THR A 140 8.68 -15.54 17.87
CA THR A 140 8.08 -15.72 19.20
C THR A 140 8.46 -17.04 19.88
N GLU A 141 8.79 -18.08 19.11
CA GLU A 141 9.03 -19.43 19.65
C GLU A 141 10.51 -19.84 19.69
N ALA A 142 11.36 -19.32 18.80
CA ALA A 142 12.76 -19.71 18.75
C ALA A 142 13.56 -19.18 19.95
N SER A 143 14.50 -19.98 20.45
CA SER A 143 15.46 -19.51 21.46
C SER A 143 16.30 -18.36 20.91
N LEU A 144 16.74 -17.45 21.79
CA LEU A 144 17.37 -16.20 21.40
C LEU A 144 18.60 -16.40 20.50
N GLU A 145 19.41 -17.41 20.79
CA GLU A 145 20.61 -17.80 20.04
C GLU A 145 20.34 -18.35 18.63
N SER A 146 19.08 -18.71 18.33
CA SER A 146 18.64 -19.19 17.00
C SER A 146 17.58 -18.26 16.37
N ASN A 147 17.27 -17.13 17.01
CA ASN A 147 16.21 -16.22 16.60
C ASN A 147 16.74 -15.19 15.59
N ILE A 148 16.30 -15.32 14.33
CA ILE A 148 16.86 -14.57 13.19
C ILE A 148 16.63 -13.06 13.36
N PRO A 149 15.39 -12.56 13.61
CA PRO A 149 15.18 -11.14 13.85
C PRO A 149 15.92 -10.62 15.09
N ALA A 150 15.95 -11.38 16.19
CA ALA A 150 16.60 -10.92 17.42
C ALA A 150 18.11 -10.75 17.24
N ILE A 151 18.79 -11.71 16.61
CA ILE A 151 20.22 -11.61 16.30
C ILE A 151 20.50 -10.43 15.37
N GLY A 152 19.68 -10.22 14.33
CA GLY A 152 19.81 -9.05 13.44
C GLY A 152 19.65 -7.71 14.17
N GLY A 153 18.70 -7.64 15.12
CA GLY A 153 18.52 -6.49 15.99
C GLY A 153 19.71 -6.24 16.91
N LEU A 154 20.26 -7.29 17.53
CA LEU A 154 21.44 -7.20 18.39
C LEU A 154 22.69 -6.76 17.62
N LEU A 155 22.90 -7.26 16.40
CA LEU A 155 23.99 -6.79 15.53
C LEU A 155 23.83 -5.31 15.18
N SER A 156 22.60 -4.84 14.95
CA SER A 156 22.33 -3.42 14.70
C SER A 156 22.70 -2.56 15.90
N VAL A 157 22.33 -2.98 17.12
CA VAL A 157 22.74 -2.31 18.38
C VAL A 157 24.26 -2.33 18.53
N TRP A 158 24.90 -3.47 18.25
CA TRP A 158 26.35 -3.60 18.36
C TRP A 158 27.10 -2.58 17.49
N TYR A 159 26.80 -2.54 16.20
CA TYR A 159 27.48 -1.63 15.28
C TYR A 159 27.09 -0.17 15.49
N ASN A 160 25.82 0.11 15.79
CA ASN A 160 25.38 1.48 16.01
C ASN A 160 25.93 2.09 17.31
N ASN A 161 25.79 1.38 18.43
CA ASN A 161 26.09 1.93 19.75
C ASN A 161 27.55 1.79 20.17
N PHE A 162 28.25 0.74 19.74
CA PHE A 162 29.64 0.49 20.17
C PHE A 162 30.66 0.88 19.10
N PHE A 163 30.34 0.70 17.81
CA PHE A 163 31.22 1.09 16.70
C PHE A 163 30.86 2.46 16.12
N GLY A 164 29.74 3.06 16.53
CA GLY A 164 29.30 4.37 16.05
C GLY A 164 28.85 4.38 14.59
N ALA A 165 28.49 3.23 14.02
CA ALA A 165 28.01 3.15 12.63
C ALA A 165 26.64 3.85 12.50
N GLN A 166 26.57 4.90 11.69
CA GLN A 166 25.36 5.71 11.50
C GLN A 166 24.46 5.22 10.36
N THR A 167 24.92 4.27 9.55
CA THR A 167 24.21 3.79 8.37
C THR A 167 24.14 2.25 8.35
N HIS A 168 23.13 1.73 7.67
CA HIS A 168 22.95 0.31 7.41
C HIS A 168 22.58 0.14 5.93
N LEU A 169 23.38 -0.62 5.18
CA LEU A 169 23.15 -0.84 3.75
C LEU A 169 22.24 -2.05 3.55
N VAL A 170 21.11 -1.82 2.88
CA VAL A 170 20.24 -2.87 2.36
C VAL A 170 20.47 -2.97 0.85
N ALA A 171 21.05 -4.08 0.39
CA ALA A 171 21.45 -4.28 -1.00
C ALA A 171 20.95 -5.64 -1.52
N PRO A 172 19.66 -5.76 -1.86
CA PRO A 172 19.12 -6.99 -2.43
C PRO A 172 19.70 -7.22 -3.83
N PHE A 173 20.20 -8.42 -4.10
CA PHE A 173 20.72 -8.84 -5.41
C PHE A 173 19.58 -9.42 -6.28
N ASP A 174 18.48 -8.67 -6.37
CA ASP A 174 17.31 -9.04 -7.16
C ASP A 174 16.64 -7.77 -7.72
N GLN A 175 16.40 -7.73 -9.03
CA GLN A 175 15.88 -6.54 -9.70
C GLN A 175 14.42 -6.24 -9.31
N TYR A 176 13.60 -7.25 -8.98
CA TYR A 176 12.24 -7.02 -8.50
C TYR A 176 12.23 -6.34 -7.13
N MET A 177 13.31 -6.46 -6.36
CA MET A 177 13.49 -5.90 -5.02
C MET A 177 14.08 -4.48 -5.01
N HIS A 178 14.06 -3.75 -6.13
CA HIS A 178 14.57 -2.37 -6.23
C HIS A 178 13.88 -1.34 -5.31
N ARG A 179 12.74 -1.72 -4.69
CA ARG A 179 11.98 -0.92 -3.72
C ARG A 179 11.70 -1.69 -2.42
N PHE A 180 12.62 -2.56 -2.01
CA PHE A 180 12.54 -3.28 -0.74
C PHE A 180 12.74 -2.33 0.45
#